data_AF-A0A6P3E376-F1
#
_entry.id   AF-A0A6P3E376-F1
#
_cell.length_a   1.000
_cell.length_b   1.000
_cell.length_c   1.000
_cell.angle_alpha   90.00
_cell.angle_beta   90.00
_cell.angle_gamma   90.00
#
_symmetry.space_group_name_H-M   'P 1'
#
loop_
_entity.id
_entity.type
_entity.pdbx_description
1 polymer ?
#
loop_
_entity_poly.entity_id
_entity_poly.type
_entity_poly.pdbx_seq_one_letter_code
_entity_poly.pdbx_strand_id
1 'polypeptide(L)'
;MAEEEPRVKKLKQSIISDFIFSSDFQQLFFENWHNCTDQKIENLEIISKPFKVCKISNFICSEEFMDEIKNELLDVKSRRNSMDLFQFEQTKDFANIDTEYLKLLYQTFETDLTTWMERNTKIELNQKISMSSSCYYDTDYLLCHDDNSGDRRIAFILYLSKNWSEKDGGALDLFDTDRNGVPRNVVKSLIPEYNSLVFFEVANNSYHQVAEVTTPDKSRWSINGWFHGPIKEDTRSPRSDVETNYIVPLNDQVAMKDWVSECYLFPGIVREVHHDIERQSYTFLSHFLKDDVYEKIVTDLSSDTIVWKRVGPPDVCNYEVADEESLPELLKSFYNMFKSITMFQLLKDYTELDLVPEKETMNPRMIIELQRWSAGCYTLICDKSYASDTSSEQKSSSNEHSSRNDETQEDLLETSSREGQERSIPTKSTESGCNTPVSTKEDEDIDEDDILKKMGKRKSPRSKKKSLPQQGFSSAMEDPSPPKLARSLDTDDSDVSDIGDYLSDPLDCSLESEREEDSDDLNTSDVGALDVIIQFNTSHVSEDHTIDYVDPKEQDGTLIHVPAKDNHLCLVYKRLITSRVHKYVNHYCTDYFYNLICTYYE
;
A
#
# COMPACT_ATOMS: atom_id res chain seq x y z
N MET A 1 26.48 63.25 40.25
CA MET A 1 26.42 62.99 38.80
C MET A 1 27.22 61.73 38.55
N ALA A 2 26.54 60.60 38.46
CA ALA A 2 27.07 59.38 37.88
C ALA A 2 26.13 59.13 36.70
N GLU A 3 26.67 59.26 35.49
CA GLU A 3 25.94 58.97 34.25
C GLU A 3 25.77 57.45 34.17
N GLU A 4 24.53 56.97 34.26
CA GLU A 4 24.19 55.62 33.88
C GLU A 4 24.23 55.54 32.34
N GLU A 5 25.17 54.76 31.82
CA GLU A 5 25.19 54.38 30.40
C GLU A 5 23.88 53.68 30.03
N PRO A 6 23.29 54.00 28.86
CA PRO A 6 22.09 53.33 28.42
C PRO A 6 22.41 51.87 28.09
N ARG A 7 21.76 50.93 28.80
CA ARG A 7 21.76 49.51 28.46
C ARG A 7 21.40 49.35 26.98
N VAL A 8 22.37 48.87 26.21
CA VAL A 8 22.21 48.48 24.81
C VAL A 8 20.98 47.56 24.72
N LYS A 9 19.98 47.99 23.95
CA LYS A 9 18.82 47.16 23.61
C LYS A 9 19.38 45.85 23.03
N LYS A 10 19.11 44.71 23.68
CA LYS A 10 19.33 43.39 23.07
C LYS A 10 18.69 43.43 21.69
N LEU A 11 19.49 43.43 20.62
CA LEU A 11 18.98 43.09 19.30
C LEU A 11 18.27 41.74 19.48
N LYS A 12 17.01 41.63 19.08
CA LYS A 12 16.41 40.32 18.79
C LYS A 12 17.41 39.64 17.85
N GLN A 13 18.04 38.57 18.31
CA GLN A 13 19.04 37.86 17.53
C GLN A 13 18.25 37.06 16.49
N SER A 14 18.03 37.68 15.32
CA SER A 14 17.32 37.01 14.23
C SER A 14 18.19 35.86 13.75
N ILE A 15 17.68 34.64 13.89
CA ILE A 15 18.38 33.42 13.48
C ILE A 15 18.25 33.18 11.96
N ILE A 16 17.27 33.82 11.31
CA ILE A 16 17.06 33.77 9.87
C ILE A 16 18.03 34.76 9.20
N SER A 17 18.60 34.38 8.07
CA SER A 17 19.52 35.22 7.31
C SER A 17 18.92 36.56 6.87
N ASP A 18 19.63 37.66 7.14
CA ASP A 18 19.17 39.04 6.90
C ASP A 18 18.71 39.31 5.46
N PHE A 19 19.30 38.62 4.47
CA PHE A 19 18.95 38.82 3.05
C PHE A 19 17.47 38.48 2.77
N ILE A 20 16.87 37.57 3.54
CA ILE A 20 15.47 37.15 3.39
C ILE A 20 14.51 38.30 3.71
N PHE A 21 14.92 39.21 4.60
CA PHE A 21 14.16 40.39 4.97
C PHE A 21 14.49 41.63 4.13
N SER A 22 15.46 41.54 3.22
CA SER A 22 15.76 42.65 2.30
C SER A 22 14.57 42.91 1.36
N SER A 23 14.37 44.18 0.99
CA SER A 23 13.28 44.57 0.09
C SER A 23 13.45 43.95 -1.31
N ASP A 24 14.68 43.91 -1.81
CA ASP A 24 15.00 43.38 -3.13
C ASP A 24 14.69 41.87 -3.22
N PHE A 25 15.07 41.10 -2.19
CA PHE A 25 14.80 39.66 -2.14
C PHE A 25 13.30 39.37 -2.05
N GLN A 26 12.58 40.07 -1.16
CA GLN A 26 11.13 39.90 -1.02
C GLN A 26 10.39 40.28 -2.31
N GLN A 27 10.79 41.37 -2.96
CA GLN A 27 10.19 41.76 -4.24
C GLN A 27 10.45 40.71 -5.33
N LEU A 28 11.69 40.23 -5.43
CA LEU A 28 12.05 39.18 -6.38
C LEU A 28 11.23 37.90 -6.14
N PHE A 29 11.13 37.45 -4.90
CA PHE A 29 10.30 36.29 -4.54
C PHE A 29 8.84 36.53 -4.88
N PHE A 30 8.28 37.67 -4.45
CA PHE A 30 6.88 38.03 -4.64
C PHE A 30 6.49 38.04 -6.12
N GLU A 31 7.29 38.68 -6.97
CA GLU A 31 7.04 38.76 -8.41
C GLU A 31 7.05 37.38 -9.06
N ASN A 32 8.05 36.54 -8.75
CA ASN A 32 8.16 35.22 -9.38
C ASN A 32 7.12 34.21 -8.86
N TRP A 33 6.85 34.24 -7.55
CA TRP A 33 5.84 33.39 -6.92
C TRP A 33 4.43 33.65 -7.47
N HIS A 34 4.07 34.93 -7.63
CA HIS A 34 2.73 35.31 -8.09
C HIS A 34 2.56 35.27 -9.61
N ASN A 35 3.63 35.49 -10.38
CA ASN A 35 3.59 35.33 -11.84
C ASN A 35 3.77 33.87 -12.28
N CYS A 36 3.95 32.94 -11.35
CA CYS A 36 4.24 31.53 -11.62
C CYS A 36 5.42 31.36 -12.58
N THR A 37 6.52 32.08 -12.32
CA THR A 37 7.75 32.02 -13.13
C THR A 37 8.86 31.31 -12.38
N ASP A 38 9.49 30.35 -13.06
CA ASP A 38 10.67 29.66 -12.54
C ASP A 38 11.82 30.65 -12.41
N GLN A 39 12.53 30.60 -11.28
CA GLN A 39 13.68 31.46 -11.01
C GLN A 39 14.73 30.67 -10.25
N LYS A 40 16.01 30.77 -10.65
CA LYS A 40 17.12 30.16 -9.91
C LYS A 40 18.30 31.13 -9.83
N ILE A 41 18.61 31.52 -8.61
CA ILE A 41 19.79 32.32 -8.23
C ILE A 41 20.49 31.61 -7.06
N GLU A 42 21.61 32.16 -6.59
CA GLU A 42 22.48 31.55 -5.58
C GLU A 42 21.73 31.09 -4.30
N ASN A 43 20.85 31.94 -3.75
CA ASN A 43 20.14 31.65 -2.49
C ASN A 43 18.62 31.42 -2.66
N LEU A 44 18.11 31.31 -3.89
CA LEU A 44 16.68 31.17 -4.16
C LEU A 44 16.43 30.35 -5.43
N GLU A 45 15.60 29.32 -5.31
CA GLU A 45 15.04 28.56 -6.43
C GLU A 45 13.52 28.49 -6.29
N ILE A 46 12.79 29.06 -7.26
CA ILE A 46 11.34 29.00 -7.38
C ILE A 46 11.01 28.11 -8.56
N ILE A 47 10.11 27.15 -8.33
CA ILE A 47 9.64 26.17 -9.28
C ILE A 47 8.12 26.34 -9.37
N SER A 48 7.62 26.66 -10.56
CA SER A 48 6.20 26.93 -10.80
C SER A 48 5.38 25.67 -11.13
N LYS A 49 6.06 24.60 -11.56
CA LYS A 49 5.45 23.33 -11.99
C LYS A 49 6.14 22.13 -11.31
N PRO A 50 5.38 21.08 -10.93
CA PRO A 50 3.96 20.84 -11.19
C PRO A 50 3.01 21.69 -10.31
N PHE A 51 3.54 22.21 -9.21
CA PHE A 51 2.93 23.22 -8.35
C PHE A 51 4.03 24.15 -7.80
N LYS A 52 3.65 25.25 -7.15
CA LYS A 52 4.59 26.26 -6.66
C LYS A 52 5.41 25.73 -5.49
N VAL A 53 6.72 25.60 -5.69
CA VAL A 53 7.71 25.24 -4.67
C VAL A 53 8.78 26.32 -4.62
N CYS A 54 9.23 26.67 -3.43
CA CYS A 54 10.35 27.56 -3.22
C CYS A 54 11.41 26.88 -2.37
N LYS A 55 12.68 27.06 -2.72
CA LYS A 55 13.85 26.70 -1.94
C LYS A 55 14.67 27.95 -1.65
N ILE A 56 14.98 28.20 -0.39
CA ILE A 56 15.88 29.24 0.08
C ILE A 56 17.10 28.58 0.72
N SER A 57 18.28 28.79 0.12
CA SER A 57 19.55 28.28 0.65
C SER A 57 20.13 29.24 1.69
N ASN A 58 20.98 28.72 2.58
CA ASN A 58 21.58 29.47 3.69
C ASN A 58 20.51 30.18 4.56
N PHE A 59 19.45 29.43 4.91
CA PHE A 59 18.26 29.98 5.55
C PHE A 59 18.54 30.51 6.97
N ILE A 60 19.27 29.73 7.77
CA ILE A 60 19.75 30.13 9.10
C ILE A 60 21.12 30.81 8.97
N CYS A 61 21.31 31.92 9.67
CA CYS A 61 22.49 32.78 9.55
C CYS A 61 23.74 32.21 10.24
N SER A 62 23.56 31.37 11.26
CA SER A 62 24.63 30.82 12.09
C SER A 62 24.76 29.32 11.91
N GLU A 63 25.93 28.87 11.46
CA GLU A 63 26.24 27.43 11.40
C GLU A 63 26.31 26.81 12.81
N GLU A 64 26.79 27.55 13.81
CA GLU A 64 26.79 27.11 15.22
C GLU A 64 25.35 26.82 15.69
N PHE A 65 24.38 27.67 15.33
CA PHE A 65 22.97 27.45 15.68
C PHE A 65 22.41 26.18 15.02
N MET A 66 22.78 25.91 13.77
CA MET A 66 22.39 24.68 13.07
C MET A 66 22.98 23.43 13.72
N ASP A 67 24.24 23.49 14.15
CA ASP A 67 24.90 22.39 14.85
C ASP A 67 24.28 22.15 16.24
N GLU A 68 23.92 23.22 16.97
CA GLU A 68 23.24 23.09 18.28
C GLU A 68 21.81 22.57 18.18
N ILE A 69 21.04 22.97 17.16
CA ILE A 69 19.73 22.33 16.84
C ILE A 69 19.92 20.83 16.68
N LYS A 70 20.94 20.43 15.91
CA LYS A 70 21.19 19.01 15.66
C LYS A 70 21.61 18.29 16.94
N ASN A 71 22.41 18.91 17.81
CA ASN A 71 22.77 18.35 19.10
C ASN A 71 21.54 18.15 20.00
N GLU A 72 20.67 19.16 20.12
CA GLU A 72 19.43 19.03 20.91
C GLU A 72 18.54 17.90 20.37
N LEU A 73 18.44 17.74 19.04
CA LEU A 73 17.65 16.67 18.43
C LEU A 73 18.17 15.26 18.74
N LEU A 74 19.46 15.08 19.03
CA LEU A 74 20.00 13.78 19.44
C LEU A 74 19.51 13.37 20.85
N ASP A 75 19.17 14.35 21.69
CA ASP A 75 18.67 14.12 23.06
C ASP A 75 17.13 14.04 23.13
N VAL A 76 16.43 14.55 22.10
CA VAL A 76 14.97 14.47 22.02
C VAL A 76 14.53 13.05 21.69
N LYS A 77 13.62 12.50 22.49
CA LYS A 77 13.03 11.18 22.24
C LYS A 77 12.28 11.17 20.90
N SER A 78 12.75 10.34 19.98
CA SER A 78 12.05 9.99 18.74
C SER A 78 11.26 8.69 18.88
N ARG A 79 10.36 8.45 17.94
CA ARG A 79 9.69 7.17 17.70
C ARG A 79 9.96 6.72 16.28
N ARG A 80 10.15 5.42 16.10
CA ARG A 80 10.17 4.80 14.77
C ARG A 80 8.73 4.64 14.31
N ASN A 81 8.37 5.28 13.21
CA ASN A 81 7.10 5.06 12.55
C ASN A 81 7.33 4.14 11.34
N SER A 82 6.45 3.17 11.16
CA SER A 82 6.46 2.26 10.02
C SER A 82 5.02 1.90 9.67
N MET A 83 4.57 2.39 8.51
CA MET A 83 3.25 2.17 7.93
C MET A 83 3.44 1.84 6.45
N ASP A 84 2.36 1.53 5.75
CA ASP A 84 2.37 1.33 4.31
C ASP A 84 2.89 2.57 3.56
N LEU A 85 2.43 3.78 3.94
CA LEU A 85 2.81 5.04 3.31
C LEU A 85 4.26 5.47 3.61
N PHE A 86 4.80 5.14 4.78
CA PHE A 86 6.10 5.66 5.21
C PHE A 86 6.83 4.82 6.25
N GLN A 87 8.14 5.00 6.31
CA GLN A 87 8.98 4.47 7.37
C GLN A 87 10.11 5.47 7.67
N PHE A 88 10.16 6.01 8.89
CA PHE A 88 11.20 6.94 9.36
C PHE A 88 11.12 7.16 10.88
N GLU A 89 12.13 7.80 11.48
CA GLU A 89 12.06 8.25 12.87
C GLU A 89 11.54 9.69 12.98
N GLN A 90 10.64 9.95 13.93
CA GLN A 90 10.05 11.26 14.14
C GLN A 90 10.05 11.64 15.62
N THR A 91 10.28 12.92 15.92
CA THR A 91 10.06 13.48 17.26
C THR A 91 8.58 13.77 17.51
N LYS A 92 8.23 14.10 18.76
CA LYS A 92 6.97 14.82 19.04
C LYS A 92 7.02 16.24 18.42
N ASP A 93 5.86 16.88 18.37
CA ASP A 93 5.76 18.29 17.97
C ASP A 93 6.58 19.20 18.92
N PHE A 94 7.30 20.14 18.33
CA PHE A 94 8.20 21.06 19.02
C PHE A 94 7.46 22.03 19.95
N ALA A 95 6.16 22.25 19.77
CA ALA A 95 5.32 22.98 20.72
C ALA A 95 5.43 22.40 22.15
N ASN A 96 5.75 21.10 22.25
CA ASN A 96 5.86 20.37 23.52
C ASN A 96 7.33 20.13 23.95
N ILE A 97 8.31 20.78 23.31
CA ILE A 97 9.74 20.63 23.60
C ILE A 97 10.30 21.93 24.20
N ASP A 98 10.97 21.82 25.34
CA ASP A 98 11.50 22.98 26.08
C ASP A 98 13.04 22.99 26.12
N THR A 99 13.66 22.86 24.95
CA THR A 99 15.11 23.05 24.75
C THR A 99 15.40 24.43 24.16
N GLU A 100 16.59 24.99 24.39
CA GLU A 100 16.86 26.40 24.11
C GLU A 100 16.80 26.73 22.61
N TYR A 101 17.46 25.92 21.78
CA TYR A 101 17.60 26.18 20.35
C TYR A 101 16.35 25.79 19.56
N LEU A 102 15.73 24.64 19.84
CA LEU A 102 14.49 24.21 19.19
C LEU A 102 13.32 25.16 19.52
N LYS A 103 13.22 25.62 20.77
CA LYS A 103 12.18 26.58 21.17
C LYS A 103 12.36 27.93 20.47
N LEU A 104 13.61 28.41 20.35
CA LEU A 104 13.89 29.64 19.63
C LEU A 104 13.58 29.50 18.13
N LEU A 105 13.88 28.36 17.52
CA LEU A 105 13.51 28.05 16.14
C LEU A 105 11.99 28.06 15.96
N TYR A 106 11.27 27.32 16.79
CA TYR A 106 9.80 27.25 16.77
C TYR A 106 9.18 28.65 16.87
N GLN A 107 9.58 29.45 17.86
CA GLN A 107 9.07 30.82 18.03
C GLN A 107 9.38 31.73 16.84
N THR A 108 10.55 31.56 16.21
CA THR A 108 10.92 32.32 15.02
C THR A 108 10.04 31.94 13.82
N PHE A 109 9.71 30.66 13.65
CA PHE A 109 8.79 30.21 12.62
C PHE A 109 7.37 30.74 12.89
N GLU A 110 6.89 30.56 14.11
CA GLU A 110 5.54 30.97 14.55
C GLU A 110 5.28 32.46 14.33
N THR A 111 6.30 33.31 14.57
CA THR A 111 6.16 34.77 14.52
C THR A 111 6.72 35.40 13.25
N ASP A 112 8.05 35.46 13.15
CA ASP A 112 8.76 36.20 12.10
C ASP A 112 8.53 35.56 10.72
N LEU A 113 8.62 34.22 10.62
CA LEU A 113 8.44 33.52 9.35
C LEU A 113 6.97 33.45 8.93
N THR A 114 6.01 33.21 9.84
CA THR A 114 4.57 33.32 9.51
C THR A 114 4.26 34.68 8.90
N THR A 115 4.72 35.77 9.51
CA THR A 115 4.51 37.14 9.01
C THR A 115 5.12 37.33 7.62
N TRP A 116 6.32 36.76 7.40
CA TRP A 116 6.97 36.79 6.10
C TRP A 116 6.19 35.98 5.06
N MET A 117 5.71 34.79 5.40
CA MET A 117 4.93 33.91 4.52
C MET A 117 3.61 34.58 4.10
N GLU A 118 2.81 35.10 5.04
CA GLU A 118 1.55 35.77 4.71
C GLU A 118 1.77 36.98 3.79
N ARG A 119 2.79 37.79 4.09
CA ARG A 119 3.11 38.98 3.29
C ARG A 119 3.50 38.61 1.86
N ASN A 120 4.35 37.61 1.70
CA ASN A 120 5.02 37.33 0.44
C ASN A 120 4.29 36.30 -0.44
N THR A 121 3.53 35.38 0.16
CA THR A 121 2.74 34.37 -0.58
C THR A 121 1.28 34.77 -0.79
N LYS A 122 0.78 35.74 0.00
CA LYS A 122 -0.64 36.13 0.11
C LYS A 122 -1.58 34.99 0.52
N ILE A 123 -1.05 33.95 1.15
CA ILE A 123 -1.84 32.89 1.77
C ILE A 123 -2.18 33.35 3.19
N GLU A 124 -3.46 33.30 3.55
CA GLU A 124 -3.94 33.60 4.91
C GLU A 124 -3.55 32.49 5.88
N LEU A 125 -2.88 32.86 6.98
CA LEU A 125 -2.45 31.95 8.03
C LEU A 125 -3.09 32.36 9.38
N ASN A 126 -3.07 31.47 10.36
CA ASN A 126 -3.66 31.70 11.68
C ASN A 126 -2.63 31.68 12.82
N GLN A 127 -1.34 31.83 12.50
CA GLN A 127 -0.18 31.75 13.41
C GLN A 127 0.05 30.39 14.09
N LYS A 128 -0.85 29.42 13.94
CA LYS A 128 -0.59 28.04 14.36
C LYS A 128 0.41 27.42 13.39
N ILE A 129 1.40 26.75 13.96
CA ILE A 129 2.37 25.93 13.23
C ILE A 129 2.41 24.54 13.88
N SER A 130 2.58 23.51 13.06
CA SER A 130 3.02 22.19 13.51
C SER A 130 4.45 22.02 13.04
N MET A 131 5.33 21.51 13.92
CA MET A 131 6.76 21.38 13.62
C MET A 131 7.34 20.17 14.33
N SER A 132 7.97 19.28 13.58
CA SER A 132 8.67 18.10 14.11
C SER A 132 9.98 17.88 13.38
N SER A 133 10.86 17.05 13.94
CA SER A 133 12.03 16.55 13.23
C SER A 133 11.78 15.15 12.71
N SER A 134 12.24 14.89 11.49
CA SER A 134 12.26 13.56 10.87
C SER A 134 13.69 13.15 10.55
N CYS A 135 14.02 11.89 10.82
CA CYS A 135 15.29 11.25 10.49
C CYS A 135 15.02 9.99 9.66
N TYR A 136 15.55 9.99 8.43
CA TYR A 136 15.46 8.86 7.50
C TYR A 136 16.83 8.16 7.44
N TYR A 137 16.85 6.87 7.71
CA TYR A 137 18.00 5.98 7.54
C TYR A 137 17.90 5.21 6.24
N ASP A 138 18.88 4.36 5.98
CA ASP A 138 18.82 3.42 4.88
C ASP A 138 17.48 2.66 4.80
N THR A 139 16.95 2.53 3.59
CA THR A 139 15.63 1.97 3.24
C THR A 139 14.40 2.79 3.66
N ASP A 140 14.56 3.93 4.34
CA ASP A 140 13.45 4.79 4.75
C ASP A 140 12.92 5.64 3.60
N TYR A 141 11.60 5.91 3.64
CA TYR A 141 10.87 6.62 2.61
C TYR A 141 9.58 7.24 3.16
N LEU A 142 8.97 8.12 2.38
CA LEU A 142 7.58 8.59 2.55
C LEU A 142 6.98 8.69 1.15
N LEU A 143 6.03 7.83 0.80
CA LEU A 143 5.51 7.65 -0.55
C LEU A 143 4.58 8.79 -0.97
N CYS A 144 4.09 8.73 -2.21
CA CYS A 144 3.30 9.80 -2.83
C CYS A 144 2.05 10.19 -2.01
N HIS A 145 1.98 11.46 -1.59
CA HIS A 145 0.86 12.09 -0.86
C HIS A 145 0.79 13.58 -1.19
N ASP A 146 -0.31 14.28 -0.85
CA ASP A 146 -0.54 15.69 -1.21
C ASP A 146 -0.50 16.70 -0.05
N ASP A 147 -0.40 16.22 1.20
CA ASP A 147 -0.50 17.01 2.44
C ASP A 147 -1.83 17.76 2.64
N ASN A 148 -2.82 17.55 1.77
CA ASN A 148 -4.06 18.31 1.73
C ASN A 148 -5.06 17.81 2.78
N SER A 149 -4.76 18.09 4.05
CA SER A 149 -5.56 17.72 5.21
C SER A 149 -5.87 18.94 6.09
N GLY A 150 -7.15 19.08 6.45
CA GLY A 150 -7.64 20.04 7.44
C GLY A 150 -7.28 21.51 7.17
N ASP A 151 -6.57 22.12 8.12
CA ASP A 151 -6.22 23.53 8.14
C ASP A 151 -4.81 23.83 7.60
N ARG A 152 -4.11 22.82 7.03
CA ARG A 152 -2.75 22.97 6.47
C ARG A 152 -2.75 23.90 5.25
N ARG A 153 -1.72 24.75 5.15
CA ARG A 153 -1.62 25.78 4.09
C ARG A 153 -0.31 25.83 3.36
N ILE A 154 0.79 25.79 4.11
CA ILE A 154 2.13 25.83 3.55
C ILE A 154 2.93 24.76 4.25
N ALA A 155 3.34 23.73 3.52
CA ALA A 155 4.27 22.73 4.01
C ALA A 155 5.69 23.29 3.93
N PHE A 156 6.54 22.96 4.89
CA PHE A 156 7.94 23.36 4.90
C PHE A 156 8.87 22.25 5.38
N ILE A 157 10.12 22.30 4.91
CA ILE A 157 11.19 21.36 5.23
C ILE A 157 12.50 22.14 5.32
N LEU A 158 13.13 22.16 6.49
CA LEU A 158 14.48 22.66 6.74
C LEU A 158 15.45 21.48 6.83
N TYR A 159 16.40 21.42 5.90
CA TYR A 159 17.36 20.31 5.82
C TYR A 159 18.59 20.53 6.72
N LEU A 160 18.90 19.54 7.55
CA LEU A 160 20.01 19.57 8.52
C LEU A 160 21.21 18.67 8.13
N SER A 161 21.12 17.99 6.98
CA SER A 161 22.09 16.98 6.57
C SER A 161 23.22 17.56 5.73
N LYS A 162 24.46 17.50 6.21
CA LYS A 162 25.67 17.92 5.47
C LYS A 162 26.06 16.85 4.44
N ASN A 163 26.64 17.26 3.31
CA ASN A 163 27.23 16.39 2.27
C ASN A 163 26.26 15.35 1.68
N TRP A 164 25.02 15.77 1.40
CA TRP A 164 24.01 14.95 0.73
C TRP A 164 24.09 15.09 -0.79
N SER A 165 23.86 14.00 -1.51
CA SER A 165 23.95 13.93 -2.97
C SER A 165 22.85 13.05 -3.55
N GLU A 166 22.69 13.07 -4.88
CA GLU A 166 21.71 12.22 -5.59
C GLU A 166 21.86 10.72 -5.28
N LYS A 167 23.09 10.25 -5.02
CA LYS A 167 23.38 8.83 -4.74
C LYS A 167 22.94 8.38 -3.36
N ASP A 168 22.69 9.32 -2.46
CA ASP A 168 22.26 9.04 -1.09
C ASP A 168 20.73 8.81 -1.02
N GLY A 169 20.01 9.04 -2.13
CA GLY A 169 18.55 8.96 -2.15
C GLY A 169 17.90 10.10 -1.37
N GLY A 170 16.70 9.89 -0.82
CA GLY A 170 16.05 10.86 0.06
C GLY A 170 15.62 12.18 -0.62
N ALA A 171 15.51 12.19 -1.95
CA ALA A 171 15.08 13.36 -2.70
C ALA A 171 13.62 13.71 -2.38
N LEU A 172 13.29 14.99 -2.38
CA LEU A 172 11.89 15.44 -2.44
C LEU A 172 11.45 15.41 -3.90
N ASP A 173 10.69 14.38 -4.25
CA ASP A 173 10.16 14.17 -5.59
C ASP A 173 8.78 14.82 -5.71
N LEU A 174 8.53 15.53 -6.81
CA LEU A 174 7.29 16.21 -7.12
C LEU A 174 6.59 15.54 -8.31
N PHE A 175 5.32 15.21 -8.14
CA PHE A 175 4.52 14.54 -9.17
C PHE A 175 3.71 15.51 -10.01
N ASP A 176 3.64 15.26 -11.31
CA ASP A 176 2.60 15.87 -12.13
C ASP A 176 1.26 15.15 -11.95
N THR A 177 0.18 15.85 -12.29
CA THR A 177 -1.18 15.28 -12.28
C THR A 177 -1.72 15.14 -13.70
N ASP A 178 -2.67 14.23 -13.87
CA ASP A 178 -3.47 14.14 -15.09
C ASP A 178 -4.60 15.18 -15.11
N ARG A 179 -5.45 15.12 -16.14
CA ARG A 179 -6.59 16.05 -16.29
C ARG A 179 -7.65 15.94 -15.17
N ASN A 180 -7.64 14.84 -14.42
CA ASN A 180 -8.55 14.57 -13.31
C ASN A 180 -7.91 14.87 -11.95
N GLY A 181 -6.67 15.37 -11.92
CA GLY A 181 -5.95 15.67 -10.68
C GLY A 181 -5.28 14.45 -10.05
N VAL A 182 -5.17 13.32 -10.75
CA VAL A 182 -4.55 12.08 -10.24
C VAL A 182 -3.03 12.13 -10.50
N PRO A 183 -2.16 11.81 -9.52
CA PRO A 183 -0.71 11.85 -9.71
C PRO A 183 -0.24 10.82 -10.73
N ARG A 184 0.80 11.14 -11.49
CA ARG A 184 1.34 10.26 -12.54
C ARG A 184 2.84 9.98 -12.42
N ASN A 185 3.67 10.98 -12.72
CA ASN A 185 5.12 10.78 -12.81
C ASN A 185 5.84 11.80 -11.94
N VAL A 186 6.96 11.38 -11.35
CA VAL A 186 7.95 12.32 -10.80
C VAL A 186 8.50 13.14 -11.96
N VAL A 187 8.29 14.46 -11.92
CA VAL A 187 8.77 15.41 -12.95
C VAL A 187 9.88 16.32 -12.44
N LYS A 188 10.10 16.35 -11.12
CA LYS A 188 11.15 17.14 -10.47
C LYS A 188 11.60 16.42 -9.21
N SER A 189 12.91 16.38 -8.98
CA SER A 189 13.51 15.85 -7.75
C SER A 189 14.43 16.90 -7.13
N LEU A 190 14.20 17.21 -5.86
CA LEU A 190 14.98 18.20 -5.11
C LEU A 190 15.88 17.47 -4.11
N ILE A 191 17.18 17.54 -4.34
CA ILE A 191 18.17 16.94 -3.44
C ILE A 191 18.28 17.79 -2.17
N PRO A 192 18.20 17.16 -0.97
CA PRO A 192 18.40 17.83 0.30
C PRO A 192 19.71 18.63 0.29
N GLU A 193 19.61 19.93 0.58
CA GLU A 193 20.77 20.79 0.70
C GLU A 193 20.85 21.32 2.14
N TYR A 194 21.99 21.14 2.79
CA TYR A 194 22.21 21.62 4.15
C TYR A 194 21.84 23.09 4.31
N ASN A 195 21.14 23.43 5.39
CA ASN A 195 20.69 24.80 5.69
C ASN A 195 19.85 25.42 4.56
N SER A 196 19.05 24.61 3.87
CA SER A 196 18.03 25.11 2.94
C SER A 196 16.63 24.85 3.48
N LEU A 197 15.77 25.86 3.34
CA LEU A 197 14.34 25.78 3.60
C LEU A 197 13.62 25.57 2.27
N VAL A 198 12.92 24.45 2.12
CA VAL A 198 11.97 24.23 1.04
C VAL A 198 10.56 24.40 1.58
N PHE A 199 9.69 25.09 0.84
CA PHE A 199 8.28 25.21 1.17
C PHE A 199 7.41 25.27 -0.08
N PHE A 200 6.15 24.86 0.07
CA PHE A 200 5.17 24.89 -1.01
C PHE A 200 3.75 25.07 -0.47
N GLU A 201 2.87 25.60 -1.31
CA GLU A 201 1.45 25.72 -0.99
C GLU A 201 0.81 24.32 -0.97
N VAL A 202 0.09 24.01 0.10
CA VAL A 202 -0.75 22.81 0.20
C VAL A 202 -1.98 23.02 -0.67
N ALA A 203 -2.13 22.16 -1.67
CA ALA A 203 -3.16 22.24 -2.70
C ALA A 203 -3.56 20.84 -3.19
N ASN A 204 -4.68 20.75 -3.91
CA ASN A 204 -5.19 19.47 -4.43
C ASN A 204 -4.23 18.74 -5.39
N ASN A 205 -3.18 19.41 -5.87
CA ASN A 205 -2.19 18.85 -6.79
C ASN A 205 -0.75 18.86 -6.22
N SER A 206 -0.56 19.14 -4.92
CA SER A 206 0.77 19.17 -4.28
C SER A 206 1.33 17.78 -3.99
N TYR A 207 1.17 16.83 -4.93
CA TYR A 207 1.63 15.46 -4.79
C TYR A 207 3.16 15.38 -4.78
N HIS A 208 3.70 14.80 -3.73
CA HIS A 208 5.13 14.66 -3.51
C HIS A 208 5.46 13.42 -2.68
N GLN A 209 6.74 13.05 -2.66
CA GLN A 209 7.26 11.97 -1.82
C GLN A 209 8.68 12.30 -1.35
N VAL A 210 9.13 11.62 -0.29
CA VAL A 210 10.56 11.47 0.02
C VAL A 210 11.01 10.13 -0.56
N ALA A 211 11.81 10.19 -1.61
CA ALA A 211 12.40 9.01 -2.23
C ALA A 211 13.19 8.20 -1.19
N GLU A 212 13.33 6.90 -1.42
CA GLU A 212 14.10 6.02 -0.55
C GLU A 212 15.50 6.57 -0.28
N VAL A 213 15.94 6.53 0.97
CA VAL A 213 17.34 6.74 1.34
C VAL A 213 18.11 5.45 1.09
N THR A 214 19.16 5.51 0.27
CA THR A 214 19.90 4.33 -0.22
C THR A 214 21.34 4.29 0.29
N THR A 215 21.63 5.01 1.36
CA THR A 215 22.97 5.10 1.95
C THR A 215 22.99 4.48 3.35
N PRO A 216 23.76 3.41 3.60
CA PRO A 216 23.81 2.74 4.89
C PRO A 216 24.47 3.58 6.00
N ASP A 217 25.41 4.47 5.64
CA ASP A 217 26.28 5.14 6.60
C ASP A 217 25.85 6.58 6.94
N LYS A 218 24.74 7.06 6.38
CA LYS A 218 24.26 8.44 6.60
C LYS A 218 22.80 8.43 7.03
N SER A 219 22.40 9.49 7.72
CA SER A 219 21.00 9.76 8.06
C SER A 219 20.57 11.13 7.55
N ARG A 220 19.38 11.17 6.95
CA ARG A 220 18.77 12.39 6.42
C ARG A 220 17.88 13.01 7.51
N TRP A 221 18.43 14.03 8.15
CA TRP A 221 17.75 14.88 9.12
C TRP A 221 17.07 16.08 8.46
N SER A 222 15.83 16.33 8.85
CA SER A 222 15.07 17.53 8.50
C SER A 222 14.15 17.95 9.64
N ILE A 223 13.89 19.24 9.75
CA ILE A 223 12.76 19.79 10.52
C ILE A 223 11.67 20.14 9.53
N ASN A 224 10.47 19.61 9.72
CA ASN A 224 9.38 19.74 8.77
C ASN A 224 8.05 19.97 9.49
N GLY A 225 7.09 20.52 8.76
CA GLY A 225 5.80 20.86 9.32
C GLY A 225 4.95 21.72 8.41
N TRP A 226 3.92 22.33 8.99
CA TRP A 226 2.95 23.14 8.27
C TRP A 226 2.69 24.47 8.98
N PHE A 227 2.50 25.52 8.18
CA PHE A 227 1.74 26.69 8.60
C PHE A 227 0.26 26.43 8.37
N HIS A 228 -0.58 26.79 9.34
CA HIS A 228 -2.02 26.55 9.29
C HIS A 228 -2.80 27.83 8.96
N GLY A 229 -4.04 27.67 8.47
CA GLY A 229 -4.94 28.76 8.11
C GLY A 229 -6.41 28.31 8.00
N PRO A 230 -7.33 29.17 7.53
CA PRO A 230 -8.77 28.87 7.53
C PRO A 230 -9.15 27.65 6.69
N ILE A 231 -9.81 26.60 7.16
CA ILE A 231 -10.08 25.39 6.34
C ILE A 231 -10.57 25.71 4.90
N LYS A 232 -9.89 25.18 3.88
CA LYS A 232 -10.31 25.32 2.46
C LYS A 232 -11.35 24.23 2.17
N GLU A 233 -12.39 24.57 1.42
CA GLU A 233 -13.30 23.55 0.89
C GLU A 233 -12.53 22.64 -0.08
N ASP A 234 -12.66 21.32 0.10
CA ASP A 234 -12.12 20.37 -0.86
C ASP A 234 -12.93 20.46 -2.17
N THR A 235 -12.22 20.83 -3.23
CA THR A 235 -12.77 20.99 -4.58
C THR A 235 -12.41 19.83 -5.49
N ARG A 236 -11.77 18.77 -4.96
CA ARG A 236 -11.45 17.56 -5.73
C ARG A 236 -12.73 16.90 -6.21
N SER A 237 -12.76 16.59 -7.50
CA SER A 237 -13.77 15.69 -8.02
C SER A 237 -13.51 14.29 -7.46
N PRO A 238 -14.57 13.53 -7.10
CA PRO A 238 -14.40 12.13 -6.71
C PRO A 238 -13.61 11.38 -7.78
N ARG A 239 -12.69 10.51 -7.35
CA ARG A 239 -11.98 9.64 -8.27
C ARG A 239 -12.99 8.74 -8.97
N SER A 240 -12.86 8.60 -10.28
CA SER A 240 -13.66 7.64 -11.02
C SER A 240 -13.29 6.23 -10.57
N ASP A 241 -14.31 5.42 -10.28
CA ASP A 241 -14.10 4.01 -9.99
C ASP A 241 -13.44 3.32 -11.20
N VAL A 242 -12.47 2.47 -10.91
CA VAL A 242 -11.85 1.65 -11.94
C VAL A 242 -12.81 0.51 -12.26
N GLU A 243 -13.39 0.52 -13.47
CA GLU A 243 -14.18 -0.61 -13.95
C GLU A 243 -13.33 -1.88 -13.92
N THR A 244 -13.74 -2.81 -13.08
CA THR A 244 -13.03 -4.07 -12.89
C THR A 244 -13.54 -5.08 -13.91
N ASN A 245 -12.64 -5.57 -14.76
CA ASN A 245 -12.97 -6.56 -15.78
C ASN A 245 -13.02 -7.96 -15.18
N TYR A 246 -14.19 -8.35 -14.71
CA TYR A 246 -14.44 -9.69 -14.19
C TYR A 246 -14.44 -10.74 -15.31
N ILE A 247 -13.80 -11.88 -15.03
CA ILE A 247 -13.72 -13.04 -15.92
C ILE A 247 -14.60 -14.15 -15.33
N VAL A 248 -15.48 -14.70 -16.14
CA VAL A 248 -16.25 -15.91 -15.80
C VAL A 248 -15.40 -17.17 -16.03
N PRO A 249 -15.65 -18.29 -15.33
CA PRO A 249 -14.94 -19.54 -15.56
C PRO A 249 -14.93 -19.94 -17.04
N LEU A 250 -13.75 -20.14 -17.61
CA LEU A 250 -13.61 -20.64 -18.97
C LEU A 250 -13.92 -22.14 -18.98
N ASN A 251 -14.76 -22.61 -19.91
CA ASN A 251 -15.15 -24.02 -20.00
C ASN A 251 -14.05 -24.94 -20.56
N ASP A 252 -12.80 -24.69 -20.18
CA ASP A 252 -11.63 -25.43 -20.58
C ASP A 252 -11.34 -26.54 -19.57
N GLN A 253 -11.17 -27.77 -20.09
CA GLN A 253 -10.83 -28.93 -19.26
C GLN A 253 -9.31 -29.12 -19.29
N VAL A 254 -8.67 -28.83 -18.16
CA VAL A 254 -7.21 -28.88 -18.03
C VAL A 254 -6.79 -30.13 -17.27
N ALA A 255 -5.80 -30.87 -17.78
CA ALA A 255 -5.24 -32.01 -17.06
C ALA A 255 -4.34 -31.52 -15.90
N MET A 256 -4.91 -31.26 -14.72
CA MET A 256 -4.20 -30.69 -13.57
C MET A 256 -2.96 -31.47 -13.15
N LYS A 257 -2.96 -32.80 -13.33
CA LYS A 257 -1.81 -33.68 -13.07
C LYS A 257 -0.58 -33.33 -13.91
N ASP A 258 -0.71 -32.60 -15.01
CA ASP A 258 0.43 -32.21 -15.85
C ASP A 258 1.13 -30.95 -15.31
N TRP A 259 0.48 -30.22 -14.40
CA TRP A 259 0.94 -28.94 -13.85
C TRP A 259 1.23 -28.99 -12.35
N VAL A 260 0.31 -29.60 -11.59
CA VAL A 260 0.27 -29.57 -10.13
C VAL A 260 0.86 -30.86 -9.56
N SER A 261 1.54 -30.75 -8.42
CA SER A 261 2.02 -31.87 -7.63
C SER A 261 0.86 -32.80 -7.25
N GLU A 262 0.97 -34.08 -7.60
CA GLU A 262 -0.12 -35.07 -7.51
C GLU A 262 -0.70 -35.21 -6.09
N CYS A 263 0.12 -34.94 -5.06
CA CYS A 263 -0.35 -34.97 -3.67
C CYS A 263 -1.55 -34.05 -3.43
N TYR A 264 -1.59 -32.89 -4.08
CA TYR A 264 -2.66 -31.90 -3.93
C TYR A 264 -3.96 -32.27 -4.63
N LEU A 265 -3.97 -33.35 -5.41
CA LEU A 265 -5.14 -33.91 -6.09
C LEU A 265 -5.74 -35.10 -5.33
N PHE A 266 -5.07 -35.62 -4.29
CA PHE A 266 -5.59 -36.75 -3.52
C PHE A 266 -6.69 -36.31 -2.55
N PRO A 267 -7.82 -37.04 -2.45
CA PRO A 267 -8.95 -36.68 -1.59
C PRO A 267 -8.61 -36.53 -0.11
N GLY A 268 -7.58 -37.24 0.38
CA GLY A 268 -7.08 -37.08 1.74
C GLY A 268 -6.50 -35.70 1.98
N ILE A 269 -5.62 -35.24 1.09
CA ILE A 269 -4.95 -33.95 1.18
C ILE A 269 -5.91 -32.80 0.91
N VAL A 270 -6.79 -32.92 -0.08
CA VAL A 270 -7.83 -31.91 -0.37
C VAL A 270 -8.64 -31.60 0.90
N ARG A 271 -9.06 -32.63 1.66
CA ARG A 271 -9.76 -32.44 2.94
C ARG A 271 -8.90 -31.79 4.03
N GLU A 272 -7.59 -32.05 4.06
CA GLU A 272 -6.69 -31.35 4.99
C GLU A 272 -6.56 -29.87 4.64
N VAL A 273 -6.43 -29.54 3.35
CA VAL A 273 -6.38 -28.16 2.84
C VAL A 273 -7.65 -27.41 3.22
N HIS A 274 -8.80 -28.03 2.97
CA HIS A 274 -10.12 -27.50 3.34
C HIS A 274 -10.23 -27.23 4.84
N HIS A 275 -9.87 -28.20 5.68
CA HIS A 275 -9.89 -28.01 7.14
C HIS A 275 -8.97 -26.86 7.61
N ASP A 276 -7.80 -26.69 6.97
CA ASP A 276 -6.89 -25.60 7.31
C ASP A 276 -7.48 -24.23 6.95
N ILE A 277 -8.12 -24.10 5.78
CA ILE A 277 -8.79 -22.86 5.36
C ILE A 277 -9.98 -22.54 6.25
N GLU A 278 -10.85 -23.50 6.59
CA GLU A 278 -11.97 -23.24 7.50
C GLU A 278 -11.51 -22.73 8.87
N ARG A 279 -10.37 -23.23 9.37
CA ARG A 279 -9.88 -22.87 10.70
C ARG A 279 -9.11 -21.56 10.73
N GLN A 280 -8.42 -21.22 9.65
CA GLN A 280 -7.45 -20.12 9.63
C GLN A 280 -7.77 -19.02 8.61
N SER A 281 -8.74 -19.25 7.72
CA SER A 281 -9.03 -18.44 6.52
C SER A 281 -7.86 -18.34 5.53
N TYR A 282 -6.80 -19.12 5.71
CA TYR A 282 -5.70 -19.23 4.75
C TYR A 282 -4.97 -20.57 4.85
N THR A 283 -4.21 -20.91 3.81
CA THR A 283 -3.25 -22.03 3.83
C THR A 283 -2.13 -21.84 2.81
N PHE A 284 -1.04 -22.59 2.99
CA PHE A 284 0.17 -22.54 2.17
C PHE A 284 0.52 -23.93 1.65
N LEU A 285 0.51 -24.09 0.32
CA LEU A 285 0.79 -25.34 -0.36
C LEU A 285 2.19 -25.26 -1.01
N SER A 286 3.20 -25.81 -0.34
CA SER A 286 4.58 -25.83 -0.81
C SER A 286 4.80 -26.77 -1.99
N HIS A 287 5.62 -26.37 -2.96
CA HIS A 287 5.87 -27.15 -4.19
C HIS A 287 4.56 -27.49 -4.92
N PHE A 288 3.70 -26.48 -5.07
CA PHE A 288 2.39 -26.68 -5.68
C PHE A 288 2.50 -27.11 -7.14
N LEU A 289 3.33 -26.41 -7.92
CA LEU A 289 3.65 -26.82 -9.29
C LEU A 289 4.72 -27.92 -9.26
N LYS A 290 4.65 -28.82 -10.24
CA LYS A 290 5.75 -29.77 -10.49
C LYS A 290 7.04 -29.00 -10.76
N ASP A 291 8.15 -29.45 -10.18
CA ASP A 291 9.41 -28.70 -10.24
C ASP A 291 9.85 -28.43 -11.70
N ASP A 292 9.68 -29.39 -12.62
CA ASP A 292 10.04 -29.20 -14.04
C ASP A 292 9.14 -28.20 -14.78
N VAL A 293 7.89 -28.03 -14.33
CA VAL A 293 6.96 -27.02 -14.85
C VAL A 293 7.33 -25.65 -14.29
N TYR A 294 7.58 -25.57 -12.98
CA TYR A 294 7.98 -24.35 -12.30
C TYR A 294 9.22 -23.72 -12.95
N GLU A 295 10.28 -24.51 -13.17
CA GLU A 295 11.53 -24.00 -13.80
C GLU A 295 11.30 -23.43 -15.21
N LYS A 296 10.40 -24.06 -15.99
CA LYS A 296 10.05 -23.55 -17.33
C LYS A 296 9.26 -22.25 -17.24
N ILE A 297 8.33 -22.15 -16.29
CA ILE A 297 7.55 -20.92 -16.06
C ILE A 297 8.46 -19.77 -15.60
N VAL A 298 9.41 -20.02 -14.69
CA VAL A 298 10.41 -19.02 -14.29
C VAL A 298 11.24 -18.56 -15.49
N THR A 299 11.64 -19.48 -16.36
CA THR A 299 12.36 -19.14 -17.60
C THR A 299 11.52 -18.24 -18.52
N ASP A 300 10.23 -18.55 -18.71
CA ASP A 300 9.32 -17.74 -19.53
C ASP A 300 9.06 -16.35 -18.92
N LEU A 301 9.01 -16.22 -17.59
CA LEU A 301 8.80 -14.94 -16.88
C LEU A 301 9.93 -13.95 -17.10
N SER A 302 11.15 -14.44 -17.34
CA SER A 302 12.31 -13.63 -17.71
C SER A 302 12.38 -13.30 -19.21
N SER A 303 11.36 -13.68 -20.00
CA SER A 303 11.34 -13.39 -21.43
C SER A 303 11.15 -11.91 -21.73
N ASP A 304 12.01 -11.37 -22.61
CA ASP A 304 11.89 -10.01 -23.17
C ASP A 304 10.65 -9.82 -24.06
N THR A 305 9.92 -10.89 -24.39
CA THR A 305 8.69 -10.80 -25.21
C THR A 305 7.50 -10.25 -24.43
N ILE A 306 7.53 -10.33 -23.10
CA ILE A 306 6.41 -9.90 -22.26
C ILE A 306 6.39 -8.37 -22.21
N VAL A 307 5.25 -7.80 -22.57
CA VAL A 307 4.99 -6.37 -22.47
C VAL A 307 4.45 -6.07 -21.08
N TRP A 308 5.24 -5.37 -20.27
CA TRP A 308 4.87 -4.96 -18.92
C TRP A 308 4.31 -3.54 -18.92
N LYS A 309 3.22 -3.32 -18.18
CA LYS A 309 2.55 -2.02 -18.03
C LYS A 309 2.56 -1.61 -16.57
N ARG A 310 3.02 -0.40 -16.28
CA ARG A 310 2.99 0.15 -14.92
C ARG A 310 1.56 0.44 -14.49
N VAL A 311 1.23 0.00 -13.28
CA VAL A 311 -0.05 0.22 -12.59
C VAL A 311 0.16 1.30 -11.53
N GLY A 312 -0.82 2.19 -11.42
CA GLY A 312 -0.87 3.27 -10.45
C GLY A 312 -2.34 3.61 -10.12
N PRO A 313 -2.63 4.80 -9.58
CA PRO A 313 -1.71 5.94 -9.45
C PRO A 313 -0.70 5.79 -8.28
N PRO A 314 0.40 6.57 -8.27
CA PRO A 314 1.46 6.44 -7.26
C PRO A 314 0.99 6.64 -5.81
N ASP A 315 -0.10 7.34 -5.56
CA ASP A 315 -0.66 7.50 -4.22
C ASP A 315 -1.62 6.36 -3.82
N VAL A 316 -1.62 5.26 -4.59
CA VAL A 316 -2.35 4.01 -4.29
C VAL A 316 -1.41 2.83 -4.44
N CYS A 317 -0.65 2.76 -5.54
CA CYS A 317 0.29 1.67 -5.79
C CYS A 317 1.32 2.03 -6.88
N ASN A 318 2.36 1.22 -6.97
CA ASN A 318 3.35 1.28 -8.04
C ASN A 318 3.92 -0.11 -8.28
N TYR A 319 3.50 -0.79 -9.34
CA TYR A 319 4.04 -2.08 -9.79
C TYR A 319 3.75 -2.26 -11.27
N GLU A 320 4.14 -3.39 -11.87
CA GLU A 320 3.87 -3.68 -13.27
C GLU A 320 3.00 -4.92 -13.44
N VAL A 321 2.13 -4.94 -14.46
CA VAL A 321 1.32 -6.09 -14.84
C VAL A 321 1.62 -6.46 -16.29
N ALA A 322 1.69 -7.76 -16.58
CA ALA A 322 1.91 -8.27 -17.92
C ALA A 322 0.68 -8.08 -18.81
N ASP A 323 0.91 -7.74 -20.09
CA ASP A 323 -0.10 -7.86 -21.13
C ASP A 323 -0.29 -9.33 -21.51
N GLU A 324 -1.49 -9.86 -21.30
CA GLU A 324 -1.82 -11.26 -21.55
C GLU A 324 -1.52 -11.71 -22.98
N GLU A 325 -1.68 -10.82 -23.97
CA GLU A 325 -1.44 -11.18 -25.37
C GLU A 325 0.05 -11.30 -25.72
N SER A 326 0.93 -10.81 -24.84
CA SER A 326 2.38 -10.88 -25.01
C SER A 326 3.04 -12.09 -24.34
N LEU A 327 2.26 -12.89 -23.60
CA LEU A 327 2.78 -14.04 -22.85
C LEU A 327 3.29 -15.15 -23.78
N PRO A 328 4.46 -15.76 -23.51
CA PRO A 328 4.91 -17.00 -24.15
C PRO A 328 3.88 -18.13 -24.04
N GLU A 329 3.90 -19.09 -24.96
CA GLU A 329 2.83 -20.11 -25.09
C GLU A 329 2.62 -20.95 -23.82
N LEU A 330 3.70 -21.41 -23.18
CA LEU A 330 3.60 -22.19 -21.95
C LEU A 330 3.10 -21.32 -20.79
N LEU A 331 3.66 -20.13 -20.60
CA LEU A 331 3.18 -19.16 -19.60
C LEU A 331 1.72 -18.74 -19.83
N LYS A 332 1.28 -18.56 -21.08
CA LYS A 332 -0.11 -18.26 -21.43
C LYS A 332 -1.04 -19.43 -21.09
N SER A 333 -0.59 -20.66 -21.34
CA SER A 333 -1.33 -21.86 -20.95
C SER A 333 -1.45 -22.00 -19.43
N PHE A 334 -0.37 -21.71 -18.69
CA PHE A 334 -0.35 -21.64 -17.23
C PHE A 334 -1.30 -20.55 -16.69
N TYR A 335 -1.27 -19.36 -17.28
CA TYR A 335 -2.15 -18.25 -16.92
C TYR A 335 -3.63 -18.62 -17.15
N ASN A 336 -3.95 -19.25 -18.28
CA ASN A 336 -5.31 -19.70 -18.62
C ASN A 336 -5.79 -20.89 -17.78
N MET A 337 -4.88 -21.73 -17.26
CA MET A 337 -5.25 -22.78 -16.31
C MET A 337 -5.96 -22.18 -15.09
N PHE A 338 -5.52 -21.05 -14.55
CA PHE A 338 -6.20 -20.40 -13.41
C PHE A 338 -7.60 -19.87 -13.75
N LYS A 339 -7.87 -19.56 -15.02
CA LYS A 339 -9.19 -19.15 -15.52
C LYS A 339 -10.13 -20.33 -15.82
N SER A 340 -9.59 -21.54 -15.89
CA SER A 340 -10.33 -22.73 -16.34
C SER A 340 -11.32 -23.23 -15.29
N ILE A 341 -12.44 -23.79 -15.74
CA ILE A 341 -13.45 -24.42 -14.86
C ILE A 341 -12.84 -25.54 -14.01
N THR A 342 -11.79 -26.21 -14.49
CA THR A 342 -11.07 -27.22 -13.71
C THR A 342 -10.37 -26.61 -12.49
N MET A 343 -9.78 -25.41 -12.61
CA MET A 343 -9.21 -24.72 -11.45
C MET A 343 -10.30 -24.25 -10.49
N PHE A 344 -11.39 -23.67 -11.00
CA PHE A 344 -12.53 -23.27 -10.16
C PHE A 344 -13.09 -24.46 -9.38
N GLN A 345 -13.19 -25.65 -9.99
CA GLN A 345 -13.60 -26.87 -9.29
C GLN A 345 -12.59 -27.27 -8.20
N LEU A 346 -11.29 -27.25 -8.49
CA LEU A 346 -10.27 -27.59 -7.49
C LEU A 346 -10.32 -26.61 -6.29
N LEU A 347 -10.49 -25.32 -6.55
CA LEU A 347 -10.61 -24.30 -5.50
C LEU A 347 -11.92 -24.43 -4.70
N LYS A 348 -13.02 -24.81 -5.35
CA LYS A 348 -14.27 -25.20 -4.68
C LYS A 348 -14.03 -26.41 -3.78
N ASP A 349 -13.31 -27.43 -4.23
CA ASP A 349 -13.01 -28.61 -3.42
C ASP A 349 -12.10 -28.28 -2.22
N TYR A 350 -11.24 -27.25 -2.33
CA TYR A 350 -10.42 -26.76 -1.22
C TYR A 350 -11.15 -25.85 -0.25
N THR A 351 -12.23 -25.18 -0.64
CA THR A 351 -12.80 -24.09 0.17
C THR A 351 -14.30 -24.22 0.44
N GLU A 352 -14.99 -25.11 -0.25
CA GLU A 352 -16.46 -25.21 -0.33
C GLU A 352 -17.17 -23.94 -0.83
N LEU A 353 -16.42 -22.95 -1.30
CA LEU A 353 -16.99 -21.75 -1.90
C LEU A 353 -17.70 -22.10 -3.21
N ASP A 354 -18.75 -21.34 -3.49
CA ASP A 354 -19.69 -21.51 -4.59
C ASP A 354 -19.11 -21.04 -5.95
N LEU A 355 -17.89 -21.48 -6.26
CA LEU A 355 -17.07 -21.04 -7.40
C LEU A 355 -17.42 -21.70 -8.74
N VAL A 356 -18.36 -22.64 -8.78
CA VAL A 356 -18.74 -23.38 -10.00
C VAL A 356 -20.22 -23.12 -10.28
N PRO A 357 -20.61 -22.75 -11.52
CA PRO A 357 -22.00 -22.36 -11.84
C PRO A 357 -22.90 -23.60 -11.92
N GLU A 358 -23.26 -24.16 -10.77
CA GLU A 358 -24.12 -25.35 -10.65
C GLU A 358 -25.62 -25.00 -10.65
N LYS A 359 -25.96 -23.75 -10.30
CA LYS A 359 -27.33 -23.23 -10.25
C LYS A 359 -27.41 -21.94 -11.06
N GLU A 360 -28.59 -21.65 -11.63
CA GLU A 360 -28.83 -20.43 -12.42
C GLU A 360 -28.62 -19.12 -11.64
N THR A 361 -28.66 -19.18 -10.31
CA THR A 361 -28.46 -18.01 -9.43
C THR A 361 -27.00 -17.72 -9.11
N MET A 362 -26.07 -18.61 -9.47
CA MET A 362 -24.64 -18.48 -9.17
C MET A 362 -23.94 -17.75 -10.32
N ASN A 363 -23.07 -16.80 -9.98
CA ASN A 363 -22.31 -16.05 -10.98
C ASN A 363 -20.84 -15.93 -10.57
N PRO A 364 -20.14 -17.08 -10.45
CA PRO A 364 -18.76 -17.08 -10.04
C PRO A 364 -17.92 -16.32 -11.06
N ARG A 365 -17.00 -15.51 -10.54
CA ARG A 365 -16.17 -14.63 -11.35
C ARG A 365 -14.80 -14.47 -10.71
N MET A 366 -13.84 -14.00 -11.50
CA MET A 366 -12.49 -13.78 -11.00
C MET A 366 -11.81 -12.58 -11.64
N ILE A 367 -10.72 -12.16 -11.02
CA ILE A 367 -9.72 -11.23 -11.55
C ILE A 367 -8.37 -11.94 -11.49
N ILE A 368 -7.49 -11.67 -12.45
CA ILE A 368 -6.14 -12.25 -12.48
C ILE A 368 -5.13 -11.22 -12.96
N GLU A 369 -4.01 -11.16 -12.27
CA GLU A 369 -2.88 -10.30 -12.61
C GLU A 369 -1.59 -11.10 -12.50
N LEU A 370 -0.78 -11.06 -13.56
CA LEU A 370 0.62 -11.45 -13.48
C LEU A 370 1.43 -10.18 -13.25
N GLN A 371 1.92 -10.02 -12.04
CA GLN A 371 2.62 -8.83 -11.58
C GLN A 371 4.13 -9.02 -11.61
N ARG A 372 4.86 -7.97 -11.96
CA ARG A 372 6.32 -7.86 -11.81
C ARG A 372 6.65 -6.76 -10.83
N TRP A 373 7.56 -7.08 -9.92
CA TRP A 373 7.95 -6.26 -8.79
C TRP A 373 9.47 -6.05 -8.77
N SER A 374 9.89 -4.86 -8.39
CA SER A 374 11.29 -4.45 -8.24
C SER A 374 11.42 -3.39 -7.15
N ALA A 375 12.65 -2.95 -6.85
CA ALA A 375 12.88 -1.79 -6.00
C ALA A 375 12.00 -0.58 -6.40
N GLY A 376 11.39 0.07 -5.41
CA GLY A 376 10.43 1.16 -5.60
C GLY A 376 8.96 0.72 -5.74
N CYS A 377 8.66 -0.58 -5.81
CA CYS A 377 7.28 -1.07 -5.90
C CYS A 377 6.58 -1.14 -4.54
N TYR A 378 5.26 -0.90 -4.51
CA TYR A 378 4.42 -0.94 -3.30
C TYR A 378 2.92 -0.94 -3.63
N THR A 379 2.09 -1.23 -2.62
CA THR A 379 0.68 -0.82 -2.57
C THR A 379 0.37 -0.16 -1.22
N LEU A 380 -0.61 0.72 -1.19
CA LEU A 380 -1.11 1.37 0.02
C LEU A 380 -2.48 0.82 0.44
N ILE A 381 -2.79 0.99 1.72
CA ILE A 381 -4.13 0.83 2.26
C ILE A 381 -4.94 2.03 1.77
N CYS A 382 -5.97 1.79 0.98
CA CYS A 382 -6.91 2.82 0.57
C CYS A 382 -8.31 2.39 1.01
N ASP A 383 -9.03 3.30 1.67
CA ASP A 383 -10.43 3.09 2.00
C ASP A 383 -11.25 3.02 0.71
N LYS A 384 -11.58 1.79 0.30
CA LYS A 384 -12.51 1.50 -0.81
C LYS A 384 -13.98 1.72 -0.38
N SER A 385 -14.24 2.47 0.68
CA SER A 385 -15.57 2.60 1.31
C SER A 385 -16.61 3.33 0.44
N TYR A 386 -16.29 3.71 -0.80
CA TYR A 386 -17.24 4.30 -1.76
C TYR A 386 -17.74 3.35 -2.85
N ALA A 387 -17.39 2.07 -2.84
CA ALA A 387 -17.97 1.10 -3.77
C ALA A 387 -19.13 0.32 -3.10
N SER A 388 -20.28 0.97 -2.95
CA SER A 388 -21.52 0.22 -2.77
C SER A 388 -21.83 -0.50 -4.09
N ASP A 389 -21.53 -1.79 -4.16
CA ASP A 389 -22.11 -2.71 -5.14
C ASP A 389 -23.63 -2.80 -4.85
N THR A 390 -24.37 -1.78 -5.28
CA THR A 390 -25.83 -1.88 -5.42
C THR A 390 -26.12 -2.22 -6.87
N SER A 391 -26.58 -3.45 -7.05
CA SER A 391 -27.21 -3.94 -8.26
C SER A 391 -28.17 -2.89 -8.82
N SER A 392 -27.86 -2.39 -10.01
CA SER A 392 -28.76 -1.56 -10.79
C SER A 392 -29.88 -2.43 -11.37
N GLU A 393 -30.81 -2.85 -10.51
CA GLU A 393 -32.13 -3.29 -10.98
C GLU A 393 -32.87 -2.07 -11.54
N GLN A 394 -32.94 -2.00 -12.88
CA GLN A 394 -33.83 -1.11 -13.58
C GLN A 394 -35.28 -1.38 -13.16
N LYS A 395 -35.82 -0.57 -12.24
CA LYS A 395 -37.26 -0.40 -12.09
C LYS A 395 -37.71 0.78 -12.95
N SER A 396 -38.26 0.44 -14.12
CA SER A 396 -39.03 1.34 -14.95
C SER A 396 -40.25 1.84 -14.19
N SER A 397 -40.22 3.09 -13.71
CA SER A 397 -41.41 3.80 -13.26
C SER A 397 -41.98 4.63 -14.42
N SER A 398 -43.14 4.19 -14.89
CA SER A 398 -44.07 4.89 -15.75
C SER A 398 -44.36 6.32 -15.27
N ASN A 399 -44.24 7.30 -16.17
CA ASN A 399 -44.94 8.57 -16.03
C ASN A 399 -45.65 8.91 -17.34
N GLU A 400 -46.98 8.90 -17.28
CA GLU A 400 -47.88 9.46 -18.27
C GLU A 400 -47.81 10.98 -18.25
N HIS A 401 -47.58 11.62 -19.40
CA HIS A 401 -48.49 12.65 -19.93
C HIS A 401 -48.09 13.12 -21.36
N SER A 402 -49.01 12.86 -22.29
CA SER A 402 -49.52 13.79 -23.33
C SER A 402 -48.52 14.53 -24.24
N SER A 403 -48.39 14.12 -25.51
CA SER A 403 -49.25 14.58 -26.63
C SER A 403 -48.68 14.31 -28.05
N ARG A 404 -49.60 13.85 -28.91
CA ARG A 404 -49.74 14.08 -30.37
C ARG A 404 -48.80 13.43 -31.40
N ASN A 405 -49.46 12.60 -32.23
CA ASN A 405 -49.31 12.31 -33.68
C ASN A 405 -47.97 11.65 -34.10
N ASP A 406 -47.92 10.55 -34.85
CA ASP A 406 -48.56 10.31 -36.14
C ASP A 406 -48.61 8.79 -36.46
N GLU A 407 -49.47 8.42 -37.42
CA GLU A 407 -49.83 7.07 -37.85
C GLU A 407 -48.74 6.34 -38.71
N THR A 408 -49.08 5.09 -39.10
CA THR A 408 -48.44 4.12 -40.04
C THR A 408 -47.54 3.06 -39.38
N GLN A 409 -47.91 1.78 -39.19
CA GLN A 409 -48.52 0.71 -40.01
C GLN A 409 -47.49 -0.06 -40.88
N GLU A 410 -47.59 -1.40 -40.83
CA GLU A 410 -46.90 -2.49 -41.55
C GLU A 410 -45.80 -3.22 -40.73
N ASP A 411 -45.94 -4.45 -40.20
CA ASP A 411 -46.63 -5.73 -40.54
C ASP A 411 -45.70 -6.74 -41.26
N LEU A 412 -45.87 -8.03 -40.89
CA LEU A 412 -45.36 -9.30 -41.46
C LEU A 412 -43.94 -9.79 -41.03
N LEU A 413 -43.79 -10.83 -40.20
CA LEU A 413 -44.13 -12.28 -40.29
C LEU A 413 -43.10 -13.15 -41.04
N GLU A 414 -42.50 -14.05 -40.25
CA GLU A 414 -42.28 -15.50 -40.44
C GLU A 414 -41.87 -16.05 -41.82
N THR A 415 -40.90 -16.98 -41.81
CA THR A 415 -41.22 -18.40 -42.05
C THR A 415 -40.06 -19.34 -41.74
N SER A 416 -40.46 -20.45 -41.12
CA SER A 416 -39.72 -21.67 -40.81
C SER A 416 -39.63 -22.60 -42.02
N SER A 417 -38.67 -23.53 -42.03
CA SER A 417 -38.92 -24.89 -42.54
C SER A 417 -37.93 -25.89 -41.96
N ARG A 418 -38.42 -27.12 -41.83
CA ARG A 418 -37.97 -28.24 -41.00
C ARG A 418 -37.59 -29.44 -41.88
N GLU A 419 -36.83 -30.34 -41.25
CA GLU A 419 -36.88 -31.82 -41.34
C GLU A 419 -36.21 -32.59 -42.50
N GLY A 420 -35.59 -33.72 -42.12
CA GLY A 420 -35.31 -34.88 -43.00
C GLY A 420 -34.21 -35.83 -42.51
N GLN A 421 -34.59 -36.96 -41.90
CA GLN A 421 -33.79 -38.09 -41.39
C GLN A 421 -33.16 -38.99 -42.49
N GLU A 422 -32.14 -39.80 -42.17
CA GLU A 422 -32.22 -41.29 -42.04
C GLU A 422 -30.88 -42.04 -41.87
N ARG A 423 -30.96 -43.23 -41.25
CA ARG A 423 -29.91 -44.17 -40.80
C ARG A 423 -29.41 -45.14 -41.90
N SER A 424 -28.23 -45.76 -41.69
CA SER A 424 -28.00 -47.20 -42.00
C SER A 424 -26.69 -47.78 -41.39
N ILE A 425 -26.78 -49.03 -40.93
CA ILE A 425 -25.78 -50.06 -40.48
C ILE A 425 -26.40 -51.39 -41.01
N PRO A 426 -25.72 -52.50 -41.47
CA PRO A 426 -24.69 -53.31 -40.75
C PRO A 426 -23.69 -54.15 -41.60
N THR A 427 -22.68 -54.80 -40.97
CA THR A 427 -22.47 -56.30 -40.88
C THR A 427 -21.06 -56.74 -40.40
N LYS A 428 -20.98 -58.02 -39.99
CA LYS A 428 -20.05 -58.73 -39.06
C LYS A 428 -19.03 -59.69 -39.74
N SER A 429 -18.12 -60.23 -38.91
CA SER A 429 -17.49 -61.60 -38.88
C SER A 429 -16.17 -61.82 -39.66
N THR A 430 -15.12 -62.57 -39.23
CA THR A 430 -14.94 -63.64 -38.19
C THR A 430 -13.45 -64.04 -37.98
N GLU A 431 -13.16 -64.72 -36.85
CA GLU A 431 -12.10 -65.74 -36.55
C GLU A 431 -10.61 -65.31 -36.42
N SER A 432 -9.73 -65.84 -35.53
CA SER A 432 -9.69 -66.99 -34.58
C SER A 432 -8.38 -66.90 -33.75
N GLY A 433 -8.31 -67.50 -32.55
CA GLY A 433 -7.03 -67.95 -31.95
C GLY A 433 -6.86 -67.78 -30.43
N CYS A 434 -6.87 -68.89 -29.72
CA CYS A 434 -6.88 -69.07 -28.25
C CYS A 434 -5.52 -68.83 -27.56
N ASN A 435 -5.52 -68.32 -26.32
CA ASN A 435 -4.94 -68.97 -25.12
C ASN A 435 -4.89 -68.01 -23.91
N THR A 436 -5.60 -68.38 -22.85
CA THR A 436 -5.39 -67.86 -21.47
C THR A 436 -4.28 -68.67 -20.81
N PRO A 437 -3.49 -68.08 -19.89
CA PRO A 437 -3.71 -68.44 -18.49
C PRO A 437 -3.69 -67.24 -17.52
N VAL A 438 -4.11 -67.58 -16.32
CA VAL A 438 -4.61 -66.78 -15.19
C VAL A 438 -3.50 -66.15 -14.33
N SER A 439 -3.81 -64.98 -13.74
CA SER A 439 -3.24 -64.38 -12.51
C SER A 439 -1.84 -63.76 -12.66
N THR A 440 -1.49 -62.60 -12.11
CA THR A 440 -1.91 -61.84 -10.92
C THR A 440 -1.85 -60.33 -11.23
N LYS A 441 -2.77 -59.57 -10.64
CA LYS A 441 -2.63 -58.12 -10.46
C LYS A 441 -1.57 -57.85 -9.40
N GLU A 442 -0.62 -56.97 -9.70
CA GLU A 442 0.08 -56.16 -8.69
C GLU A 442 -0.12 -54.72 -9.15
N ASP A 443 -1.22 -54.12 -8.68
CA ASP A 443 -1.34 -52.68 -8.57
C ASP A 443 -0.38 -52.30 -7.43
N GLU A 444 0.68 -51.54 -7.73
CA GLU A 444 1.51 -50.94 -6.68
C GLU A 444 0.68 -49.86 -5.98
N ASP A 445 0.00 -50.24 -4.90
CA ASP A 445 -0.62 -49.31 -3.96
C ASP A 445 0.47 -48.41 -3.38
N ILE A 446 0.55 -47.17 -3.90
CA ILE A 446 1.35 -46.11 -3.28
C ILE A 446 0.66 -45.76 -1.96
N ASP A 447 1.31 -46.12 -0.85
CA ASP A 447 0.80 -45.94 0.50
C ASP A 447 0.62 -44.45 0.85
N GLU A 448 -0.63 -43.98 0.86
CA GLU A 448 -1.03 -42.60 1.18
C GLU A 448 -0.49 -42.15 2.55
N ASP A 449 -0.38 -43.08 3.51
CA ASP A 449 0.15 -42.80 4.85
C ASP A 449 1.65 -42.45 4.84
N ASP A 450 2.39 -42.94 3.85
CA ASP A 450 3.83 -42.72 3.72
C ASP A 450 4.15 -41.37 3.03
N ILE A 451 3.24 -40.89 2.17
CA ILE A 451 3.27 -39.52 1.62
C ILE A 451 2.90 -38.50 2.72
N LEU A 452 1.85 -38.75 3.49
CA LEU A 452 1.44 -37.93 4.64
C LEU A 452 2.58 -37.75 5.66
N LYS A 453 3.33 -38.83 5.95
CA LYS A 453 4.53 -38.78 6.83
C LYS A 453 5.71 -38.03 6.21
N LYS A 454 5.92 -38.09 4.89
CA LYS A 454 6.97 -37.35 4.19
C LYS A 454 6.65 -35.85 4.10
N MET A 455 5.39 -35.47 3.89
CA MET A 455 4.94 -34.07 3.88
C MET A 455 4.96 -33.44 5.28
N GLY A 456 4.65 -34.20 6.34
CA GLY A 456 4.80 -33.74 7.73
C GLY A 456 6.24 -33.33 8.12
N LYS A 457 7.25 -33.78 7.37
CA LYS A 457 8.67 -33.41 7.54
C LYS A 457 9.12 -32.23 6.67
N ARG A 458 8.32 -31.82 5.68
CA ARG A 458 8.61 -30.69 4.76
C ARG A 458 7.89 -29.39 5.16
N LYS A 459 7.03 -29.43 6.19
CA LYS A 459 6.45 -28.23 6.81
C LYS A 459 7.56 -27.39 7.46
N SER A 460 7.56 -26.08 7.22
CA SER A 460 8.35 -25.12 8.01
C SER A 460 7.97 -25.24 9.50
N PRO A 461 8.91 -25.06 10.45
CA PRO A 461 8.61 -25.25 11.87
C PRO A 461 7.56 -24.23 12.32
N ARG A 462 6.50 -24.74 12.97
CA ARG A 462 5.54 -23.92 13.73
C ARG A 462 6.32 -22.93 14.60
N SER A 463 6.00 -21.64 14.48
CA SER A 463 6.44 -20.58 15.37
C SER A 463 6.03 -20.92 16.81
N LYS A 464 6.95 -21.58 17.54
CA LYS A 464 6.85 -21.63 19.00
C LYS A 464 7.14 -20.22 19.50
N LYS A 465 6.17 -19.62 20.20
CA LYS A 465 6.43 -18.50 21.12
C LYS A 465 7.66 -18.88 21.97
N LYS A 466 8.80 -18.25 21.71
CA LYS A 466 9.98 -18.34 22.58
C LYS A 466 9.74 -17.39 23.74
N SER A 467 9.28 -17.93 24.86
CA SER A 467 9.59 -17.35 26.17
C SER A 467 11.10 -17.48 26.39
N LEU A 468 11.77 -16.35 26.58
CA LEU A 468 13.18 -16.29 27.01
C LEU A 468 13.37 -17.06 28.33
N PRO A 469 14.33 -17.99 28.44
CA PRO A 469 14.73 -18.56 29.71
C PRO A 469 15.76 -17.65 30.38
N GLN A 470 15.43 -17.15 31.57
CA GLN A 470 16.41 -16.60 32.52
C GLN A 470 17.37 -17.72 32.94
N GLN A 471 18.66 -17.58 32.63
CA GLN A 471 19.73 -18.33 33.26
C GLN A 471 20.07 -17.68 34.60
N GLY A 472 19.88 -18.45 35.68
CA GLY A 472 20.53 -18.20 36.96
C GLY A 472 21.82 -19.00 37.09
N PHE A 473 22.81 -18.42 37.78
CA PHE A 473 23.88 -19.15 38.47
C PHE A 473 24.08 -18.55 39.87
N SER A 474 23.88 -19.40 40.89
CA SER A 474 24.40 -19.50 42.28
C SER A 474 24.86 -18.24 43.05
N SER A 475 24.61 -18.04 44.36
CA SER A 475 24.68 -18.99 45.49
C SER A 475 24.08 -18.44 46.80
N ALA A 476 23.32 -19.29 47.52
CA ALA A 476 23.31 -19.59 48.97
C ALA A 476 23.25 -18.50 50.09
N MET A 477 22.21 -18.66 50.93
CA MET A 477 22.13 -18.59 52.43
C MET A 477 21.63 -17.31 53.16
N GLU A 478 20.46 -17.50 53.81
CA GLU A 478 20.02 -17.14 55.18
C GLU A 478 19.51 -15.72 55.61
N ASP A 479 18.17 -15.67 55.79
CA ASP A 479 17.36 -15.19 56.97
C ASP A 479 17.07 -13.67 57.20
N PRO A 480 16.08 -13.26 58.04
CA PRO A 480 14.72 -12.87 57.58
C PRO A 480 14.19 -11.49 58.07
N SER A 481 12.95 -11.13 57.62
CA SER A 481 11.93 -10.21 58.25
C SER A 481 11.75 -8.76 57.68
N PRO A 482 10.62 -8.02 57.93
CA PRO A 482 9.51 -7.85 56.96
C PRO A 482 9.03 -6.35 56.79
N PRO A 483 7.78 -6.03 56.36
CA PRO A 483 7.46 -5.27 55.15
C PRO A 483 7.09 -3.79 55.37
N LYS A 484 7.20 -2.95 54.33
CA LYS A 484 6.42 -1.68 54.26
C LYS A 484 5.90 -1.41 52.85
N LEU A 485 4.57 -1.22 52.81
CA LEU A 485 3.75 -0.80 51.69
C LEU A 485 4.29 0.46 51.00
N ALA A 486 4.28 0.47 49.68
CA ALA A 486 4.25 1.69 48.88
C ALA A 486 3.03 1.64 47.96
N ARG A 487 2.23 2.71 48.05
CA ARG A 487 1.05 3.01 47.24
C ARG A 487 1.47 3.25 45.79
N SER A 488 0.74 2.63 44.86
CA SER A 488 0.68 3.01 43.46
C SER A 488 -0.09 4.33 43.34
N LEU A 489 0.49 5.26 42.57
CA LEU A 489 -0.22 6.32 41.88
C LEU A 489 0.35 6.31 40.48
N ASP A 490 -0.32 5.56 39.61
CA ASP A 490 -0.15 5.63 38.16
C ASP A 490 -0.91 6.89 37.70
N THR A 491 -0.18 7.82 37.09
CA THR A 491 -0.77 8.86 36.25
C THR A 491 -0.67 8.41 34.82
N ASP A 492 -1.85 8.12 34.29
CA ASP A 492 -2.22 7.85 32.92
C ASP A 492 -2.07 9.14 32.11
N ASP A 493 -1.09 9.20 31.21
CA ASP A 493 -0.94 10.29 30.23
C ASP A 493 -1.17 9.73 28.83
N SER A 494 -2.44 9.73 28.42
CA SER A 494 -2.86 9.59 27.04
C SER A 494 -2.65 10.92 26.32
N ASP A 495 -1.50 11.09 25.67
CA ASP A 495 -1.25 12.24 24.79
C ASP A 495 -1.34 11.81 23.32
N VAL A 496 -2.37 12.33 22.67
CA VAL A 496 -2.66 12.26 21.25
C VAL A 496 -1.53 12.96 20.49
N SER A 497 -0.72 12.20 19.77
CA SER A 497 0.20 12.74 18.78
C SER A 497 -0.51 12.84 17.44
N ASP A 498 -0.30 13.94 16.71
CA ASP A 498 -0.84 14.26 15.37
C ASP A 498 -0.39 13.30 14.23
N ILE A 499 -0.07 12.04 14.54
CA ILE A 499 0.04 10.95 13.55
C ILE A 499 -1.33 10.52 13.02
N GLY A 500 -2.40 10.77 13.79
CA GLY A 500 -3.78 10.45 13.39
C GLY A 500 -4.21 11.18 12.13
N ASP A 501 -3.71 12.40 11.90
CA ASP A 501 -4.12 13.22 10.75
C ASP A 501 -3.64 12.74 9.39
N TYR A 502 -2.77 11.72 9.33
CA TYR A 502 -2.46 11.04 8.06
C TYR A 502 -3.55 10.06 7.63
N LEU A 503 -4.45 9.65 8.54
CA LEU A 503 -5.56 8.72 8.29
C LEU A 503 -6.93 9.24 8.79
N SER A 504 -7.04 10.48 9.28
CA SER A 504 -8.31 11.03 9.77
C SER A 504 -9.15 11.64 8.65
N ASP A 505 -10.35 11.08 8.47
CA ASP A 505 -11.44 11.53 7.61
C ASP A 505 -11.96 12.95 7.99
N PRO A 506 -12.44 13.81 7.05
CA PRO A 506 -12.84 15.19 7.32
C PRO A 506 -14.19 15.40 8.02
N LEU A 507 -14.83 14.38 8.59
CA LEU A 507 -16.19 14.49 9.15
C LEU A 507 -16.30 13.93 10.56
N ASP A 508 -15.63 14.57 11.51
CA ASP A 508 -16.00 14.43 12.92
C ASP A 508 -16.28 15.81 13.54
N CYS A 509 -17.40 16.38 13.11
CA CYS A 509 -18.00 17.58 13.69
C CYS A 509 -19.52 17.53 13.55
N SER A 510 -20.19 16.70 14.34
CA SER A 510 -21.56 17.01 14.78
C SER A 510 -21.97 16.25 16.04
N LEU A 511 -21.93 16.98 17.14
CA LEU A 511 -22.93 17.07 18.21
C LEU A 511 -23.69 15.79 18.61
N GLU A 512 -23.47 15.41 19.85
CA GLU A 512 -24.28 14.46 20.64
C GLU A 512 -25.79 14.62 20.41
N SER A 513 -26.45 13.52 20.07
CA SER A 513 -27.76 13.20 20.59
C SER A 513 -27.94 11.69 20.65
N GLU A 514 -27.94 11.14 21.86
CA GLU A 514 -28.31 9.76 22.17
C GLU A 514 -29.73 9.48 21.67
N ARG A 515 -29.85 8.55 20.72
CA ARG A 515 -31.09 7.79 20.49
C ARG A 515 -30.73 6.33 20.21
N GLU A 516 -31.02 5.50 21.19
CA GLU A 516 -31.15 4.06 21.04
C GLU A 516 -32.29 3.78 20.05
N GLU A 517 -31.95 3.36 18.83
CA GLU A 517 -32.88 2.69 17.93
C GLU A 517 -32.28 1.32 17.60
N ASP A 518 -32.83 0.30 18.26
CA ASP A 518 -32.70 -1.11 17.88
C ASP A 518 -33.15 -1.26 16.41
N SER A 519 -32.20 -1.42 15.49
CA SER A 519 -32.49 -1.85 14.12
C SER A 519 -32.01 -3.28 13.93
N ASP A 520 -32.97 -4.18 13.87
CA ASP A 520 -32.81 -5.61 13.62
C ASP A 520 -31.81 -5.93 12.50
N ASP A 521 -30.88 -6.84 12.81
CA ASP A 521 -29.98 -7.55 11.89
C ASP A 521 -30.73 -8.07 10.66
N LEU A 522 -30.57 -7.37 9.53
CA LEU A 522 -30.74 -7.97 8.21
C LEU A 522 -29.35 -8.38 7.72
N ASN A 523 -29.07 -9.68 7.86
CA ASN A 523 -27.98 -10.41 7.20
C ASN A 523 -27.84 -10.00 5.72
N THR A 524 -27.01 -9.00 5.46
CA THR A 524 -26.26 -8.94 4.21
C THR A 524 -25.07 -9.85 4.45
N SER A 525 -25.07 -11.03 3.83
CA SER A 525 -23.88 -11.89 3.84
C SER A 525 -22.72 -11.05 3.31
N ASP A 526 -21.75 -10.75 4.17
CA ASP A 526 -20.46 -10.15 3.80
C ASP A 526 -19.83 -11.07 2.73
N VAL A 527 -20.02 -10.74 1.44
CA VAL A 527 -19.53 -11.56 0.34
C VAL A 527 -18.01 -11.43 0.34
N GLY A 528 -17.32 -12.49 0.76
CA GLY A 528 -15.86 -12.54 0.76
C GLY A 528 -15.30 -12.83 -0.64
N ALA A 529 -13.97 -12.91 -0.71
CA ALA A 529 -13.27 -13.32 -1.91
C ALA A 529 -12.10 -14.24 -1.55
N LEU A 530 -11.75 -15.15 -2.46
CA LEU A 530 -10.60 -16.03 -2.32
C LEU A 530 -9.44 -15.50 -3.16
N ASP A 531 -8.41 -15.00 -2.49
CA ASP A 531 -7.14 -14.69 -3.13
C ASP A 531 -6.29 -15.97 -3.26
N VAL A 532 -5.80 -16.21 -4.46
CA VAL A 532 -4.90 -17.32 -4.82
C VAL A 532 -3.63 -16.71 -5.36
N ILE A 533 -2.52 -16.91 -4.65
CA ILE A 533 -1.24 -16.26 -4.94
C ILE A 533 -0.17 -17.32 -5.16
N ILE A 534 0.62 -17.17 -6.20
CA ILE A 534 1.88 -17.91 -6.39
C ILE A 534 2.99 -16.93 -6.77
N GLN A 535 4.15 -17.10 -6.14
CA GLN A 535 5.29 -16.19 -6.27
C GLN A 535 6.46 -16.90 -6.95
N PHE A 536 7.27 -16.12 -7.67
CA PHE A 536 8.41 -16.58 -8.47
C PHE A 536 9.61 -15.65 -8.32
N ASN A 537 10.79 -16.24 -8.34
CA ASN A 537 12.08 -15.57 -8.20
C ASN A 537 12.21 -14.72 -6.92
N THR A 538 11.69 -15.21 -5.79
CA THR A 538 11.66 -14.44 -4.53
C THR A 538 13.00 -14.40 -3.80
N SER A 539 14.04 -15.07 -4.31
CA SER A 539 15.35 -15.21 -3.64
C SER A 539 16.11 -13.90 -3.44
N HIS A 540 15.77 -12.85 -4.20
CA HIS A 540 16.38 -11.52 -4.14
C HIS A 540 15.68 -10.55 -3.17
N VAL A 541 14.61 -11.01 -2.52
CA VAL A 541 13.79 -10.20 -1.63
C VAL A 541 14.14 -10.53 -0.18
N SER A 542 14.10 -9.52 0.71
CA SER A 542 14.28 -9.72 2.16
C SER A 542 13.24 -10.70 2.72
N GLU A 543 13.64 -11.50 3.70
CA GLU A 543 12.72 -12.42 4.42
C GLU A 543 11.57 -11.67 5.11
N ASP A 544 11.74 -10.38 5.40
CA ASP A 544 10.73 -9.52 6.01
C ASP A 544 9.69 -8.98 5.02
N HIS A 545 9.90 -9.19 3.71
CA HIS A 545 8.94 -8.79 2.69
C HIS A 545 7.78 -9.78 2.62
N THR A 546 6.58 -9.24 2.81
CA THR A 546 5.35 -10.00 2.92
C THR A 546 4.22 -9.31 2.16
N ILE A 547 3.26 -10.12 1.70
CA ILE A 547 1.94 -9.65 1.31
C ILE A 547 1.05 -9.78 2.55
N ASP A 548 0.61 -8.66 3.07
CA ASP A 548 -0.13 -8.57 4.32
C ASP A 548 -1.63 -8.35 4.05
N TYR A 549 -2.46 -8.98 4.86
CA TYR A 549 -3.90 -8.75 4.88
C TYR A 549 -4.25 -8.05 6.18
N VAL A 550 -4.75 -6.83 6.08
CA VAL A 550 -4.96 -5.93 7.21
C VAL A 550 -6.43 -5.52 7.30
N ASP A 551 -6.95 -5.41 8.52
CA ASP A 551 -8.18 -4.66 8.80
C ASP A 551 -7.80 -3.20 9.12
N PRO A 552 -8.16 -2.23 8.26
CA PRO A 552 -7.83 -0.83 8.48
C PRO A 552 -8.46 -0.23 9.75
N LYS A 553 -9.52 -0.85 10.29
CA LYS A 553 -10.26 -0.35 11.45
C LYS A 553 -9.69 -0.81 12.79
N GLU A 554 -8.78 -1.79 12.80
CA GLU A 554 -8.22 -2.35 14.02
C GLU A 554 -6.77 -1.90 14.25
N GLN A 555 -6.47 -1.49 15.48
CA GLN A 555 -5.10 -1.20 15.90
C GLN A 555 -4.32 -2.53 15.99
N ASP A 556 -3.18 -2.63 15.28
CA ASP A 556 -2.47 -3.90 14.99
C ASP A 556 -3.28 -4.91 14.14
N GLY A 557 -4.16 -4.42 13.26
CA GLY A 557 -5.10 -5.21 12.44
C GLY A 557 -4.48 -6.10 11.37
N THR A 558 -3.19 -6.47 11.41
CA THR A 558 -2.66 -7.45 10.44
C THR A 558 -3.13 -8.85 10.79
N LEU A 559 -3.96 -9.41 9.94
CA LEU A 559 -4.61 -10.71 10.13
C LEU A 559 -3.75 -11.85 9.60
N ILE A 560 -3.12 -11.66 8.42
CA ILE A 560 -2.43 -12.71 7.69
C ILE A 560 -1.17 -12.14 7.01
N HIS A 561 -0.05 -12.86 7.14
CA HIS A 561 1.20 -12.56 6.45
C HIS A 561 1.53 -13.67 5.46
N VAL A 562 1.61 -13.33 4.18
CA VAL A 562 2.05 -14.24 3.12
C VAL A 562 3.54 -13.97 2.84
N PRO A 563 4.46 -14.86 3.24
CA PRO A 563 5.89 -14.65 3.03
C PRO A 563 6.26 -14.83 1.56
N ALA A 564 7.28 -14.12 1.11
CA ALA A 564 7.86 -14.30 -0.22
C ALA A 564 8.51 -15.69 -0.36
N LYS A 565 7.82 -16.62 -1.01
CA LYS A 565 8.31 -18.00 -1.21
C LYS A 565 7.98 -18.54 -2.59
N ASP A 566 9.02 -19.02 -3.25
CA ASP A 566 8.94 -19.68 -4.55
C ASP A 566 8.10 -20.96 -4.53
N ASN A 567 7.29 -21.16 -5.57
CA ASN A 567 6.47 -22.35 -5.79
C ASN A 567 5.55 -22.73 -4.60
N HIS A 568 5.08 -21.73 -3.86
CA HIS A 568 4.05 -21.90 -2.84
C HIS A 568 2.73 -21.32 -3.38
N LEU A 569 1.67 -22.15 -3.40
CA LEU A 569 0.32 -21.64 -3.61
C LEU A 569 -0.25 -21.21 -2.27
N CYS A 570 -0.56 -19.92 -2.15
CA CYS A 570 -1.18 -19.33 -0.99
C CYS A 570 -2.66 -19.12 -1.30
N LEU A 571 -3.53 -19.68 -0.46
CA LEU A 571 -4.97 -19.45 -0.52
C LEU A 571 -5.32 -18.58 0.68
N VAL A 572 -6.00 -17.45 0.45
CA VAL A 572 -6.42 -16.52 1.50
C VAL A 572 -7.87 -16.11 1.25
N TYR A 573 -8.76 -16.51 2.13
CA TYR A 573 -10.13 -16.03 2.15
C TYR A 573 -10.18 -14.69 2.90
N LYS A 574 -10.52 -13.62 2.18
CA LYS A 574 -10.60 -12.26 2.72
C LYS A 574 -12.05 -11.78 2.73
N ARG A 575 -12.39 -10.98 3.73
CA ARG A 575 -13.68 -10.28 3.83
C ARG A 575 -13.58 -8.90 3.17
N LEU A 576 -14.71 -8.24 2.93
CA LEU A 576 -14.76 -6.90 2.34
C LEU A 576 -13.98 -5.86 3.14
N ILE A 577 -13.92 -6.01 4.46
CA ILE A 577 -13.19 -5.12 5.37
C ILE A 577 -11.67 -5.33 5.32
N THR A 578 -11.18 -6.42 4.73
CA THR A 578 -9.76 -6.77 4.72
C THR A 578 -9.08 -6.25 3.45
N SER A 579 -8.02 -5.46 3.63
CA SER A 579 -7.20 -4.93 2.56
C SER A 579 -5.93 -5.76 2.36
N ARG A 580 -5.58 -6.06 1.10
CA ARG A 580 -4.31 -6.70 0.73
C ARG A 580 -3.26 -5.62 0.46
N VAL A 581 -2.14 -5.69 1.15
CA VAL A 581 -1.05 -4.71 1.10
C VAL A 581 0.27 -5.42 0.82
N HIS A 582 0.99 -4.94 -0.17
CA HIS A 582 2.35 -5.35 -0.47
C HIS A 582 3.29 -4.25 0.01
N LYS A 583 4.20 -4.60 0.91
CA LYS A 583 5.18 -3.65 1.46
C LYS A 583 6.06 -3.05 0.36
N TYR A 584 6.60 -1.88 0.64
CA TYR A 584 7.60 -1.27 -0.22
C TYR A 584 8.81 -2.19 -0.42
N VAL A 585 9.24 -2.31 -1.68
CA VAL A 585 10.43 -3.04 -2.06
C VAL A 585 11.61 -2.07 -2.09
N ASN A 586 12.57 -2.25 -1.18
CA ASN A 586 13.75 -1.39 -1.06
C ASN A 586 14.83 -1.70 -2.11
N HIS A 587 15.85 -0.84 -2.18
CA HIS A 587 16.95 -0.90 -3.15
C HIS A 587 17.86 -2.14 -3.03
N TYR A 588 17.77 -2.93 -1.95
CA TYR A 588 18.50 -4.20 -1.83
C TYR A 588 17.91 -5.31 -2.70
N CYS A 589 16.65 -5.15 -3.16
CA CYS A 589 16.08 -6.01 -4.19
C CYS A 589 16.73 -5.68 -5.55
N THR A 590 17.67 -6.53 -5.96
CA THR A 590 18.55 -6.27 -7.12
C THR A 590 18.01 -6.79 -8.46
N ASP A 591 16.93 -7.57 -8.42
CA ASP A 591 16.31 -8.17 -9.60
C ASP A 591 14.78 -8.18 -9.48
N TYR A 592 14.09 -8.59 -10.54
CA TYR A 592 12.65 -8.73 -10.56
C TYR A 592 12.18 -10.01 -9.86
N PHE A 593 11.07 -9.89 -9.14
CA PHE A 593 10.26 -11.04 -8.71
C PHE A 593 8.83 -10.89 -9.22
N TYR A 594 8.09 -11.99 -9.23
CA TYR A 594 6.80 -12.04 -9.90
C TYR A 594 5.75 -12.66 -9.00
N ASN A 595 4.53 -12.14 -9.11
CA ASN A 595 3.37 -12.64 -8.39
C ASN A 595 2.26 -12.91 -9.40
N LEU A 596 1.77 -14.15 -9.48
CA LEU A 596 0.46 -14.39 -10.09
C LEU A 596 -0.57 -14.31 -8.99
N ILE A 597 -1.48 -13.35 -9.10
CA ILE A 597 -2.54 -13.12 -8.14
C ILE A 597 -3.88 -13.27 -8.83
N CYS A 598 -4.68 -14.19 -8.32
CA CYS A 598 -6.05 -14.40 -8.75
C CYS A 598 -6.98 -14.08 -7.57
N THR A 599 -8.07 -13.38 -7.81
CA THR A 599 -9.12 -13.16 -6.81
C THR A 599 -10.42 -13.74 -7.33
N TYR A 600 -10.96 -14.75 -6.66
CA TYR A 600 -12.20 -15.44 -7.02
C TYR A 600 -13.36 -15.00 -6.14
N TYR A 601 -14.54 -14.91 -6.74
CA TYR A 601 -15.80 -14.49 -6.11
C TYR A 601 -16.88 -15.52 -6.43
N GLU A 602 -17.79 -15.74 -5.47
CA GLU A 602 -18.97 -16.63 -5.57
C GLU A 602 -20.09 -16.06 -6.46
#